data_AF-A0A960XVH8-F1
#
_entry.id   AF-A0A960XVH8-F1
#
_cell.length_a   1.000
_cell.length_b   1.000
_cell.length_c   1.000
_cell.angle_alpha   90.00
_cell.angle_beta   90.00
_cell.angle_gamma   90.00
#
_symmetry.space_group_name_H-M   'P 1'
#
loop_
_entity.id
_entity.type
_entity.pdbx_description
1 polymer ?
#
loop_
_entity_poly.entity_id
_entity_poly.type
_entity_poly.pdbx_seq_one_letter_code
_entity_poly.pdbx_strand_id
1 'polypeptide(L)'
;MTMEIIYFVFLIFRSGTLEQAHIEAWHTYDRGPKFLINRPCEEVIRDPAFQKHLQAKLNKEQTGRLMCRTASDMESFSQLVTGEGVEIKAQNTPAKVSPGQEVELQGKLLHEPYEKGRRSVKAYMGQEFFLVQPNGDRVALYPTEEVDQDTLLSKKNQTIRMVGRFVDRTPNPDSDMPMQYPIGPDGGPMKRQGYEVLKLKP
;
A
#
# COMPACT_ATOMS: atom_id res chain seq x y z
N MET A 1 16.17 12.09 37.21
CA MET A 1 15.35 11.19 36.37
C MET A 1 16.13 10.94 35.10
N THR A 2 16.75 9.77 34.98
CA THR A 2 17.35 9.30 33.73
C THR A 2 16.20 9.02 32.76
N MET A 3 16.12 9.72 31.63
CA MET A 3 15.19 9.35 30.57
C MET A 3 15.68 8.05 29.95
N GLU A 4 14.94 6.96 30.14
CA GLU A 4 15.26 5.70 29.50
C GLU A 4 14.93 5.77 28.00
N ILE A 5 15.80 5.18 27.19
CA ILE A 5 15.59 5.08 25.75
C ILE A 5 14.43 4.11 25.51
N ILE A 6 13.38 4.59 24.84
CA ILE A 6 12.29 3.76 24.35
C ILE A 6 12.72 3.11 23.04
N TYR A 7 12.54 1.80 22.96
CA TYR A 7 12.72 0.99 21.77
C TYR A 7 11.38 0.61 21.16
N PHE A 8 11.31 0.73 19.85
CA PHE A 8 10.29 0.08 19.05
C PHE A 8 10.73 -1.34 18.73
N VAL A 9 9.89 -2.30 19.08
CA VAL A 9 10.13 -3.73 18.88
C VAL A 9 9.05 -4.27 17.95
N PHE A 10 9.48 -4.86 16.83
CA PHE A 10 8.64 -5.49 15.83
C PHE A 10 9.05 -6.95 15.67
N LEU A 11 8.18 -7.83 16.17
CA LEU A 11 8.36 -9.27 16.12
C LEU A 11 7.54 -9.85 14.96
N ILE A 12 8.11 -10.74 14.18
CA ILE A 12 7.47 -11.41 13.05
C ILE A 12 7.37 -12.89 13.35
N PHE A 13 6.15 -13.42 13.24
CA PHE A 13 5.84 -14.82 13.53
C PHE A 13 5.29 -15.51 12.29
N ARG A 14 5.55 -16.82 12.17
CA ARG A 14 4.85 -17.72 11.25
C ARG A 14 4.41 -18.96 12.01
N SER A 15 3.13 -19.30 11.90
CA SER A 15 2.55 -20.47 12.61
C SER A 15 2.86 -20.49 14.11
N GLY A 16 2.90 -19.31 14.75
CA GLY A 16 3.19 -19.16 16.19
C GLY A 16 4.68 -19.21 16.57
N THR A 17 5.58 -19.43 15.62
CA THR A 17 7.04 -19.41 15.85
C THR A 17 7.61 -18.05 15.46
N LEU A 18 8.50 -17.49 16.29
CA LEU A 18 9.21 -16.25 15.96
C LEU A 18 10.20 -16.51 14.81
N GLU A 19 10.04 -15.80 13.70
CA GLU A 19 10.98 -15.84 12.58
C GLU A 19 12.00 -14.70 12.63
N GLN A 20 11.56 -13.48 12.99
CA GLN A 20 12.41 -12.29 12.98
C GLN A 20 12.04 -11.33 14.10
N ALA A 21 13.02 -10.58 14.60
CA ALA A 21 12.84 -9.49 15.55
C ALA A 21 13.62 -8.26 15.11
N HIS A 22 12.93 -7.13 15.02
CA HIS A 22 13.53 -5.82 14.75
C HIS A 22 13.38 -4.96 15.99
N ILE A 23 14.51 -4.44 16.49
CA ILE A 23 14.57 -3.60 17.68
C ILE A 23 15.29 -2.32 17.28
N GLU A 24 14.59 -1.20 17.29
CA GLU A 24 15.12 0.08 16.86
C GLU A 24 14.80 1.15 17.92
N ALA A 25 15.75 2.05 18.19
CA ALA A 25 15.51 3.13 19.14
C ALA A 25 14.45 4.10 18.57
N TRP A 26 13.41 4.38 19.35
CA TRP A 26 12.23 5.12 18.86
C TRP A 26 12.59 6.54 18.43
N HIS A 27 13.42 7.22 19.21
CA HIS A 27 13.85 8.60 18.94
C HIS A 27 14.69 8.77 17.66
N THR A 28 15.18 7.66 17.07
CA THR A 28 15.91 7.66 15.80
C THR A 28 15.16 6.94 14.68
N TYR A 29 13.91 6.53 14.90
CA TYR A 29 13.16 5.75 13.91
C TYR A 29 12.69 6.65 12.75
N ASP A 30 13.39 6.57 11.62
CA ASP A 30 13.15 7.39 10.41
C ASP A 30 12.46 6.61 9.27
N ARG A 31 12.27 5.30 9.44
CA ARG A 31 11.76 4.38 8.43
C ARG A 31 10.23 4.39 8.27
N GLY A 32 9.52 5.09 9.16
CA GLY A 32 8.07 5.19 9.19
C GLY A 32 7.51 6.42 8.48
N PRO A 33 6.17 6.59 8.46
CA PRO A 33 5.53 7.81 7.97
C PRO A 33 6.07 9.05 8.68
N LYS A 34 6.61 10.01 7.91
CA LYS A 34 7.33 11.18 8.45
C LYS A 34 6.50 12.08 9.39
N PHE A 35 5.18 12.04 9.28
CA PHE A 35 4.28 12.81 10.17
C PHE A 35 4.20 12.25 11.61
N LEU A 36 4.82 11.10 11.88
CA LEU A 36 4.82 10.45 13.19
C LEU A 36 6.12 10.72 13.99
N ILE A 37 7.07 11.47 13.42
CA ILE A 37 8.45 11.65 13.92
C ILE A 37 8.55 12.30 15.32
N ASN A 38 7.47 12.86 15.87
CA ASN A 38 7.48 13.49 17.21
C ASN A 38 6.38 12.97 18.15
N ARG A 39 5.79 11.80 17.86
CA ARG A 39 4.72 11.22 18.70
C ARG A 39 5.28 10.14 19.64
N PRO A 40 4.65 9.92 20.82
CA PRO A 40 5.00 8.81 21.69
C PRO A 40 4.89 7.47 20.96
N CYS A 41 5.81 6.55 21.24
CA CYS A 41 5.87 5.24 20.56
C CYS A 41 4.54 4.49 20.67
N GLU A 42 3.94 4.51 21.86
CA GLU A 42 2.70 3.82 22.21
C GLU A 42 1.51 4.31 21.39
N GLU A 43 1.50 5.60 21.04
CA GLU A 43 0.49 6.17 20.14
C GLU A 43 0.75 5.74 18.70
N VAL A 44 2.01 5.73 18.27
CA VAL A 44 2.38 5.44 16.88
C VAL A 44 2.13 3.98 16.51
N ILE A 45 2.46 3.01 17.38
CA ILE A 45 2.18 1.60 17.08
C ILE A 45 0.67 1.30 16.95
N ARG A 46 -0.18 2.16 17.50
CA ARG A 46 -1.64 2.09 17.39
C ARG A 46 -2.18 2.84 16.16
N ASP A 47 -1.36 3.64 15.50
CA ASP A 47 -1.76 4.42 14.33
C ASP A 47 -1.98 3.52 13.11
N PRO A 48 -3.15 3.59 12.44
CA PRO A 48 -3.46 2.75 11.29
C PRO A 48 -2.47 2.90 10.13
N ALA A 49 -1.93 4.11 9.89
CA ALA A 49 -0.98 4.35 8.81
C ALA A 49 0.37 3.71 9.11
N PHE A 50 0.79 3.74 10.38
CA PHE A 50 2.01 3.06 10.83
C PHE A 50 1.87 1.53 10.75
N GLN A 51 0.75 0.99 11.22
CA GLN A 51 0.44 -0.43 11.08
C GLN A 51 0.45 -0.83 9.61
N LYS A 52 -0.20 -0.06 8.73
CA LYS A 52 -0.24 -0.32 7.29
C LYS A 52 1.16 -0.36 6.65
N HIS A 53 2.07 0.52 7.09
CA HIS A 53 3.46 0.51 6.64
C HIS A 53 4.17 -0.81 7.00
N LEU A 54 3.98 -1.30 8.23
CA LEU A 54 4.61 -2.54 8.70
C LEU A 54 3.95 -3.81 8.17
N GLN A 55 2.63 -3.79 7.95
CA GLN A 55 1.90 -4.88 7.31
C GLN A 55 2.44 -5.18 5.90
N ALA A 56 2.94 -4.18 5.19
CA ALA A 56 3.55 -4.35 3.87
C ALA A 56 4.93 -5.06 3.91
N LYS A 57 5.55 -5.18 5.09
CA LYS A 57 6.79 -5.94 5.32
C LYS A 57 6.54 -7.41 5.66
N LEU A 58 5.29 -7.80 5.91
CA LEU A 58 4.90 -9.16 6.26
C LEU A 58 4.47 -9.96 5.02
N ASN A 59 4.88 -11.22 4.94
CA ASN A 59 4.38 -12.20 3.98
C ASN A 59 2.99 -12.73 4.40
N LYS A 60 2.19 -13.26 3.48
CA LYS A 60 0.78 -13.67 3.72
C LYS A 60 0.53 -14.58 4.92
N GLU A 61 1.50 -15.43 5.28
CA GLU A 61 1.41 -16.37 6.41
C GLU A 61 2.01 -15.82 7.70
N GLN A 62 2.57 -14.61 7.66
CA GLN A 62 3.22 -13.97 8.78
C GLN A 62 2.26 -13.06 9.55
N THR A 63 2.45 -13.01 10.86
CA THR A 63 1.86 -12.03 11.74
C THR A 63 2.96 -11.20 12.40
N GLY A 64 2.65 -9.93 12.64
CA GLY A 64 3.52 -8.99 13.31
C GLY A 64 3.00 -8.68 14.70
N ARG A 65 3.91 -8.49 15.67
CA ARG A 65 3.59 -7.91 16.97
C ARG A 65 4.44 -6.68 17.21
N LEU A 66 3.77 -5.57 17.50
CA LEU A 66 4.39 -4.27 17.73
C LEU A 66 4.35 -3.95 19.22
N MET A 67 5.48 -3.49 19.75
CA MET A 67 5.61 -3.12 21.15
C MET A 67 6.59 -1.97 21.33
N CYS A 68 6.35 -1.19 22.37
CA CYS A 68 7.27 -0.17 22.86
C CYS A 68 7.81 -0.66 24.21
N ARG A 69 9.13 -0.68 24.36
CA ARG A 69 9.82 -1.20 25.55
C ARG A 69 10.99 -0.31 25.92
N THR A 70 11.23 -0.13 27.21
CA THR A 70 12.45 0.53 27.68
C THR A 70 13.61 -0.46 27.65
N ALA A 71 14.86 0.04 27.76
CA ALA A 71 16.03 -0.84 27.92
C ALA A 71 15.86 -1.82 29.09
N SER A 72 15.23 -1.36 30.17
CA SER A 72 14.97 -2.11 31.40
C SER A 72 13.90 -3.20 31.22
N ASP A 73 12.94 -3.01 30.31
CA ASP A 73 11.93 -4.04 30.00
C ASP A 73 12.43 -5.14 29.04
N MET A 74 13.66 -4.99 28.51
CA MET A 74 14.26 -5.92 27.54
C MET A 74 15.29 -6.86 28.17
N GLU A 75 15.24 -7.08 29.49
CA GLU A 75 16.20 -7.94 30.23
C GLU A 75 16.33 -9.36 29.65
N SER A 76 15.26 -9.90 29.05
CA SER A 76 15.35 -11.16 28.31
C SER A 76 14.54 -11.17 27.01
N PHE A 77 15.12 -11.80 25.99
CA PHE A 77 14.48 -11.95 24.69
C PHE A 77 13.22 -12.83 24.76
N SER A 78 13.19 -13.82 25.67
CA SER A 78 12.01 -14.67 25.88
C SER A 78 10.80 -13.87 26.38
N GLN A 79 11.00 -12.93 27.31
CA GLN A 79 9.94 -12.04 27.79
C GLN A 79 9.40 -11.14 26.68
N LEU A 80 10.25 -10.72 25.74
CA LEU A 80 9.80 -9.95 24.57
C LEU A 80 8.90 -10.79 23.66
N VAL A 81 9.24 -12.05 23.39
CA VAL A 81 8.44 -12.93 22.53
C VAL A 81 7.07 -13.21 23.12
N THR A 82 6.96 -13.35 24.44
CA THR A 82 5.68 -13.59 25.13
C THR A 82 4.93 -12.31 25.51
N GLY A 83 5.56 -11.15 25.36
CA GLY A 83 5.01 -9.88 25.79
C GLY A 83 3.77 -9.46 24.99
N GLU A 84 2.85 -8.77 25.67
CA GLU A 84 1.69 -8.15 25.02
C GLU A 84 2.12 -7.01 24.08
N GLY A 85 1.43 -6.92 22.94
CA GLY A 85 1.68 -5.91 21.91
C GLY A 85 0.52 -5.82 20.92
N VAL A 86 0.59 -4.84 20.03
CA VAL A 86 -0.40 -4.67 18.96
C VAL A 86 -0.12 -5.68 17.86
N GLU A 87 -1.08 -6.58 17.62
CA GLU A 87 -0.97 -7.57 16.56
C GLU A 87 -1.42 -6.99 15.22
N ILE A 88 -0.59 -7.20 14.19
CA ILE A 88 -0.89 -6.86 12.82
C ILE A 88 -0.78 -8.12 11.96
N LYS A 89 -1.67 -8.26 10.99
CA LYS A 89 -1.60 -9.36 10.01
C LYS A 89 -1.00 -8.84 8.72
N ALA A 90 -0.34 -9.71 7.99
CA ALA A 90 0.08 -9.39 6.65
C ALA A 90 -1.08 -8.78 5.86
N GLN A 91 -0.73 -7.77 5.07
CA GLN A 91 -1.73 -7.08 4.29
C GLN A 91 -2.34 -8.12 3.33
N ASN A 92 -3.63 -8.41 3.50
CA ASN A 92 -4.45 -9.08 2.49
C ASN A 92 -4.68 -8.13 1.31
N THR A 93 -3.62 -7.49 0.84
CA THR A 93 -3.60 -6.95 -0.50
C THR A 93 -3.63 -8.18 -1.39
N PRO A 94 -4.59 -8.31 -2.32
CA PRO A 94 -4.42 -9.28 -3.41
C PRO A 94 -2.99 -9.11 -3.91
N ALA A 95 -2.25 -10.23 -3.94
CA ALA A 95 -0.81 -10.26 -4.19
C ALA A 95 -0.47 -9.17 -5.20
N LYS A 96 0.43 -8.24 -4.84
CA LYS A 96 0.98 -7.28 -5.80
C LYS A 96 1.33 -8.12 -7.03
N VAL A 97 0.52 -7.99 -8.06
CA VAL A 97 0.76 -8.63 -9.34
C VAL A 97 2.11 -8.11 -9.74
N SER A 98 3.10 -9.01 -9.80
CA SER A 98 4.46 -8.65 -10.16
C SER A 98 4.39 -7.77 -11.41
N PRO A 99 5.05 -6.60 -11.44
CA PRO A 99 5.06 -5.76 -12.63
C PRO A 99 5.45 -6.63 -13.84
N GLY A 100 4.57 -6.75 -14.83
CA GLY A 100 4.79 -7.63 -15.99
C GLY A 100 3.94 -8.90 -16.06
N GLN A 101 3.34 -9.37 -14.96
CA GLN A 101 2.51 -10.58 -15.00
C GLN A 101 1.10 -10.25 -15.52
N GLU A 102 0.71 -10.96 -16.58
CA GLU A 102 -0.66 -10.89 -17.11
C GLU A 102 -1.62 -11.57 -16.15
N VAL A 103 -2.73 -10.90 -15.85
CA VAL A 103 -3.79 -11.41 -14.98
C VAL A 103 -5.13 -11.31 -15.67
N GLU A 104 -5.99 -12.29 -15.39
CA GLU A 104 -7.37 -12.25 -15.82
C GLU A 104 -8.22 -11.56 -14.77
N LEU A 105 -8.95 -10.53 -15.22
CA LEU A 105 -9.87 -9.77 -14.38
C LEU A 105 -11.27 -9.85 -14.97
N GLN A 106 -12.27 -9.93 -14.09
CA GLN A 106 -13.67 -9.87 -14.45
C GLN A 106 -14.36 -8.82 -13.58
N GLY A 107 -15.21 -8.01 -14.20
CA GLY A 107 -15.99 -7.01 -13.47
C GLY A 107 -16.82 -6.14 -14.40
N LYS A 108 -17.58 -5.21 -13.80
CA LYS A 108 -18.36 -4.23 -14.54
C LYS A 108 -17.47 -3.06 -14.95
N LEU A 109 -17.45 -2.76 -16.25
CA LEU A 109 -16.72 -1.60 -16.77
C LEU A 109 -17.50 -0.31 -16.49
N LEU A 110 -16.87 0.64 -15.83
CA LEU A 110 -17.37 1.99 -15.63
C LEU A 110 -16.48 2.98 -16.38
N HIS A 111 -17.10 4.01 -16.93
CA HIS A 111 -16.41 5.12 -17.56
C HIS A 111 -16.79 6.42 -16.85
N GLU A 112 -15.79 7.07 -16.26
CA GLU A 112 -15.89 8.34 -15.56
C GLU A 112 -14.92 9.34 -16.23
N PRO A 113 -15.38 10.10 -17.23
CA PRO A 113 -14.53 11.05 -17.92
C PRO A 113 -14.07 12.16 -16.96
N TYR A 114 -12.84 12.64 -17.13
CA TYR A 114 -12.38 13.85 -16.46
C TYR A 114 -12.52 15.06 -17.39
N GLU A 115 -12.70 16.25 -16.81
CA GLU A 115 -12.76 17.49 -17.58
C GLU A 115 -11.39 17.78 -18.20
N LYS A 116 -11.32 17.81 -19.53
CA LYS A 116 -10.10 18.21 -20.28
C LYS A 116 -9.77 19.67 -19.96
N GLY A 117 -8.48 19.96 -19.73
CA GLY A 117 -7.95 21.33 -19.62
C GLY A 117 -7.82 21.92 -18.21
N ARG A 118 -8.27 21.23 -17.15
CA ARG A 118 -8.01 21.64 -15.75
C ARG A 118 -6.88 20.82 -15.15
N ARG A 119 -5.94 21.49 -14.45
CA ARG A 119 -4.93 20.86 -13.56
C ARG A 119 -5.65 20.22 -12.35
N SER A 120 -6.42 19.18 -12.59
CA SER A 120 -7.18 18.45 -11.57
C SER A 120 -6.45 17.17 -11.19
N VAL A 121 -6.69 16.72 -9.96
CA VAL A 121 -6.20 15.41 -9.49
C VAL A 121 -6.63 14.29 -10.45
N LYS A 122 -7.84 14.36 -10.99
CA LYS A 122 -8.35 13.38 -11.96
C LYS A 122 -7.55 13.37 -13.28
N ALA A 123 -7.22 14.55 -13.80
CA ALA A 123 -6.38 14.67 -14.99
C ALA A 123 -4.95 14.16 -14.75
N TYR A 124 -4.39 14.41 -13.56
CA TYR A 124 -3.11 13.81 -13.16
C TYR A 124 -3.17 12.27 -13.12
N MET A 125 -4.24 11.71 -12.57
CA MET A 125 -4.40 10.26 -12.49
C MET A 125 -4.53 9.63 -13.87
N GLY A 126 -5.17 10.30 -14.83
CA GLY A 126 -5.38 9.79 -16.19
C GLY A 126 -6.27 8.54 -16.21
N GLN A 127 -7.11 8.35 -15.18
CA GLN A 127 -7.97 7.20 -14.98
C GLN A 127 -9.40 7.57 -15.40
N GLU A 128 -9.82 7.11 -16.57
CA GLU A 128 -11.19 7.29 -17.08
C GLU A 128 -12.01 6.00 -16.98
N PHE A 129 -11.34 4.85 -17.08
CA PHE A 129 -11.97 3.54 -17.09
C PHE A 129 -11.69 2.82 -15.79
N PHE A 130 -12.72 2.16 -15.26
CA PHE A 130 -12.63 1.42 -14.02
C PHE A 130 -13.34 0.08 -14.15
N LEU A 131 -12.72 -0.97 -13.62
CA LEU A 131 -13.36 -2.27 -13.48
C LEU A 131 -13.81 -2.42 -12.03
N VAL A 132 -15.12 -2.61 -11.83
CA VAL A 132 -15.68 -2.95 -10.52
C VAL A 132 -15.81 -4.46 -10.44
N GLN A 133 -14.98 -5.07 -9.59
CA GLN A 133 -14.92 -6.50 -9.37
C GLN A 133 -16.11 -6.99 -8.52
N PRO A 134 -16.43 -8.30 -8.53
CA PRO A 134 -17.56 -8.84 -7.77
C PRO A 134 -17.46 -8.63 -6.25
N ASN A 135 -16.25 -8.48 -5.71
CA ASN A 135 -15.99 -8.17 -4.31
C ASN A 135 -16.19 -6.68 -3.96
N GLY A 136 -16.57 -5.84 -4.94
CA GLY A 136 -16.73 -4.40 -4.77
C GLY A 136 -15.44 -3.60 -4.99
N ASP A 137 -14.30 -4.27 -5.18
CA ASP A 137 -13.04 -3.58 -5.46
C ASP A 137 -13.10 -2.88 -6.81
N ARG A 138 -12.51 -1.69 -6.85
CA ARG A 138 -12.46 -0.87 -8.05
C ARG A 138 -11.02 -0.70 -8.47
N VAL A 139 -10.70 -1.12 -9.68
CA VAL A 139 -9.36 -0.98 -10.27
C VAL A 139 -9.41 -0.08 -11.49
N ALA A 140 -8.40 0.77 -11.67
CA ALA A 140 -8.28 1.61 -12.85
C ALA A 140 -7.79 0.78 -14.04
N LEU A 141 -8.34 1.07 -15.22
CA LEU A 141 -7.94 0.49 -16.49
C LEU A 141 -7.29 1.55 -17.39
N TYR A 142 -6.19 1.18 -18.00
CA TYR A 142 -5.51 1.98 -19.01
C TYR A 142 -5.66 1.31 -20.37
N PRO A 143 -6.23 2.01 -21.38
CA PRO A 143 -6.28 1.50 -22.73
C PRO A 143 -4.86 1.32 -23.29
N THR A 144 -4.73 0.42 -24.27
CA THR A 144 -3.50 0.12 -25.01
C THR A 144 -3.77 0.26 -26.51
N GLU A 145 -2.76 0.00 -27.34
CA GLU A 145 -2.96 -0.07 -28.80
C GLU A 145 -3.84 -1.25 -29.22
N GLU A 146 -3.85 -2.34 -28.43
CA GLU A 146 -4.65 -3.54 -28.71
C GLU A 146 -6.11 -3.38 -28.26
N VAL A 147 -6.33 -2.67 -27.15
CA VAL A 147 -7.66 -2.33 -26.62
C VAL A 147 -7.72 -0.84 -26.37
N ASP A 148 -8.16 -0.12 -27.38
CA ASP A 148 -8.23 1.33 -27.38
C ASP A 148 -9.40 1.87 -26.54
N GLN A 149 -9.44 3.20 -26.43
CA GLN A 149 -10.48 3.93 -25.71
C GLN A 149 -11.88 3.65 -26.25
N ASP A 150 -12.04 3.62 -27.58
CA ASP A 150 -13.34 3.42 -28.23
C ASP A 150 -13.88 2.00 -27.99
N THR A 151 -13.00 1.01 -27.97
CA THR A 151 -13.31 -0.37 -27.63
C THR A 151 -13.83 -0.47 -26.19
N LEU A 152 -13.16 0.17 -25.23
CA LEU A 152 -13.65 0.20 -23.84
C LEU A 152 -14.97 0.97 -23.71
N LEU A 153 -15.13 2.09 -24.41
CA LEU A 153 -16.38 2.86 -24.43
C LEU A 153 -17.56 2.04 -24.94
N SER A 154 -17.35 1.22 -25.98
CA SER A 154 -18.39 0.32 -26.52
C SER A 154 -18.89 -0.72 -25.50
N LYS A 155 -18.09 -1.00 -24.47
CA LYS A 155 -18.39 -1.93 -23.37
C LYS A 155 -18.78 -1.24 -22.07
N LYS A 156 -19.02 0.07 -22.09
CA LYS A 156 -19.42 0.84 -20.89
C LYS A 156 -20.63 0.20 -20.22
N ASN A 157 -20.57 0.11 -18.89
CA ASN A 157 -21.57 -0.48 -18.00
C ASN A 157 -21.83 -1.98 -18.21
N GLN A 158 -21.06 -2.66 -19.07
CA GLN A 158 -21.16 -4.11 -19.27
C GLN A 158 -20.18 -4.85 -18.35
N THR A 159 -20.52 -6.08 -17.99
CA THR A 159 -19.57 -6.99 -17.35
C THR A 159 -18.61 -7.49 -18.42
N ILE A 160 -17.32 -7.23 -18.24
CA ILE A 160 -16.26 -7.68 -19.14
C ILE A 160 -15.33 -8.65 -18.43
N ARG A 161 -14.72 -9.53 -19.22
CA ARG A 161 -13.54 -10.31 -18.85
C ARG A 161 -12.37 -9.77 -19.65
N MET A 162 -11.23 -9.55 -19.01
CA MET A 162 -10.06 -9.02 -19.66
C MET A 162 -8.79 -9.69 -19.15
N VAL A 163 -7.77 -9.70 -20.01
CA VAL A 163 -6.38 -9.92 -19.62
C VAL A 163 -5.74 -8.55 -19.49
N GLY A 164 -5.09 -8.29 -18.36
CA GLY A 164 -4.39 -7.05 -18.13
C GLY A 164 -3.07 -7.22 -17.41
N ARG A 165 -2.21 -6.22 -17.53
CA ARG A 165 -0.91 -6.17 -16.88
C ARG A 165 -0.92 -5.04 -15.86
N PHE A 166 -0.53 -5.33 -14.62
CA PHE A 166 -0.42 -4.31 -13.59
C PHE A 166 0.67 -3.30 -13.96
N VAL A 167 0.33 -2.01 -13.86
CA VAL A 167 1.26 -0.91 -14.06
C VAL A 167 1.17 0.10 -12.92
N ASP A 168 2.34 0.59 -12.54
CA ASP A 168 2.49 1.72 -11.62
C ASP A 168 3.12 2.88 -12.38
N ARG A 169 2.31 3.87 -12.74
CA ARG A 169 2.75 5.09 -13.43
C ARG A 169 2.98 6.25 -12.45
N THR A 170 3.13 5.95 -11.17
CA THR A 170 3.44 6.96 -10.14
C THR A 170 4.84 7.52 -10.41
N PRO A 171 5.00 8.84 -10.56
CA PRO A 171 6.31 9.44 -10.72
C PRO A 171 7.21 9.10 -9.53
N ASN A 172 8.49 8.81 -9.78
CA ASN A 172 9.45 8.80 -8.69
C ASN A 172 9.71 10.26 -8.28
N PRO A 173 9.58 10.61 -6.99
CA PRO A 173 9.89 11.94 -6.52
C PRO A 173 11.39 12.18 -6.70
N ASP A 174 11.76 13.04 -7.64
CA ASP A 174 13.13 13.53 -7.78
C ASP A 174 13.37 14.57 -6.68
N SER A 175 14.47 14.45 -5.92
CA SER A 175 14.74 15.34 -4.78
C SER A 175 14.97 16.79 -5.17
N ASP A 176 15.34 17.04 -6.44
CA ASP A 176 15.87 18.32 -6.89
C ASP A 176 14.89 19.09 -7.82
N MET A 177 13.70 18.55 -8.08
CA MET A 177 12.69 19.21 -8.92
C MET A 177 11.44 19.61 -8.14
N PRO A 178 10.86 20.80 -8.39
CA PRO A 178 9.63 21.22 -7.75
C PRO A 178 8.51 20.21 -8.04
N MET A 179 7.83 19.74 -6.99
CA MET A 179 6.79 18.70 -7.08
C MET A 179 5.63 19.17 -7.97
N GLN A 180 5.54 18.66 -9.20
CA GLN A 180 4.45 18.96 -10.14
C GLN A 180 3.30 17.93 -10.08
N TYR A 181 3.14 17.24 -8.95
CA TYR A 181 2.14 16.19 -8.76
C TYR A 181 1.28 16.43 -7.52
N PRO A 182 0.00 16.01 -7.53
CA PRO A 182 -0.81 15.95 -6.32
C PRO A 182 -0.16 15.06 -5.28
N ILE A 183 -0.15 15.52 -4.03
CA ILE A 183 0.43 14.80 -2.89
C ILE A 183 -0.65 13.89 -2.30
N GLY A 184 -0.30 12.63 -2.09
CA GLY A 184 -1.12 11.62 -1.43
C GLY A 184 -1.08 11.75 0.10
N PRO A 185 -1.91 10.97 0.83
CA PRO A 185 -1.95 10.99 2.30
C PRO A 185 -0.65 10.52 2.97
N ASP A 186 0.24 9.87 2.23
CA ASP A 186 1.58 9.45 2.66
C ASP A 186 2.64 10.55 2.47
N GLY A 187 2.27 11.72 1.97
CA GLY A 187 3.19 12.82 1.67
C GLY A 187 4.01 12.63 0.39
N GLY A 188 3.77 11.53 -0.34
CA GLY A 188 4.39 11.24 -1.64
C GLY A 188 3.48 11.60 -2.81
N PRO A 189 3.91 11.34 -4.05
CA PRO A 189 3.06 11.47 -5.22
C PRO A 189 1.82 10.58 -5.10
N MET A 190 0.65 11.11 -5.45
CA MET A 190 -0.56 10.29 -5.50
C MET A 190 -0.38 9.12 -6.48
N LYS A 191 -0.75 7.91 -6.02
CA LYS A 191 -0.46 6.66 -6.72
C LYS A 191 -1.27 6.50 -8.00
N ARG A 192 -0.59 6.30 -9.13
CA ARG A 192 -1.19 6.08 -10.46
C ARG A 192 -1.12 4.60 -10.84
N GLN A 193 -1.78 3.77 -10.04
CA GLN A 193 -1.79 2.32 -10.20
C GLN A 193 -3.04 1.83 -10.93
N GLY A 194 -2.90 0.77 -11.72
CA GLY A 194 -4.01 0.17 -12.46
C GLY A 194 -3.53 -0.97 -13.35
N TYR A 195 -4.36 -1.34 -14.32
CA TYR A 195 -4.06 -2.40 -15.29
C TYR A 195 -4.11 -1.86 -16.71
N GLU A 196 -3.06 -2.12 -17.48
CA GLU A 196 -3.11 -1.99 -18.94
C GLU A 196 -3.98 -3.12 -19.49
N VAL A 197 -4.96 -2.78 -20.31
CA VAL A 197 -5.87 -3.76 -20.92
C VAL A 197 -5.18 -4.32 -22.16
N LEU A 198 -4.75 -5.58 -22.10
CA LEU A 198 -4.10 -6.25 -23.24
C LEU A 198 -5.16 -6.87 -24.15
N LYS A 199 -6.17 -7.51 -23.56
CA LYS A 199 -7.19 -8.20 -24.35
C LYS A 199 -8.53 -8.23 -23.65
N LEU A 200 -9.62 -8.06 -24.40
CA LEU A 200 -10.96 -8.39 -23.95
C LEU A 200 -11.29 -9.84 -24.35
N LYS A 201 -11.78 -10.61 -23.37
CA LYS A 201 -12.30 -11.95 -23.63
C LYS A 201 -13.81 -11.88 -23.97
N PRO A 202 -14.29 -12.82 -24.80
CA PRO A 202 -15.72 -12.97 -25.06
C PRO A 202 -16.50 -13.32 -23.79
#